data_AF-A0A536I2B6-F1
#
_entry.id   AF-A0A536I2B6-F1
#
_cell.length_a   1.000
_cell.length_b   1.000
_cell.length_c   1.000
_cell.angle_alpha   90.00
_cell.angle_beta   90.00
_cell.angle_gamma   90.00
#
_symmetry.space_group_name_H-M   'P 1'
#
loop_
_entity.id
_entity.type
_entity.pdbx_description
1 polymer ?
#
loop_
_entity_poly.entity_id
_entity_poly.type
_entity_poly.pdbx_seq_one_letter_code
_entity_poly.pdbx_strand_id
1 'polypeptide(L)'
;MKRRTLLGAAVATLAACATPAPEPSRIARLLAALSLDQRAGQTMAIAFHGPSITSAVEDMIRTRGVGGIVLRTENAPDASALARICADLQRIAAEAKIPPLFLAIDQEGGSVVRIGSGMTVFPSQMALAATPDPVAAVQRAATITADELRAGGVNWNLAPVADVNNEPLNPIIGNRSYGSDPQRVSILVGAAVRAYAAAGFLCCAKHFPGHGAATVDSHVGLPIIDVDRARLDRVELPPFRAAIAAGVPAIMLAHLIVPALEPTPGLPASLSRRIATDLLRRDLGFAGIAITDDLEMGALATIGEA
;
A
#
# COMPACT_ATOMS: atom_id res chain seq x y z
N MET A 1 -43.14 13.33 -79.57
CA MET A 1 -42.28 12.15 -79.33
C MET A 1 -41.23 12.49 -78.29
N LYS A 2 -40.99 11.58 -77.32
CA LYS A 2 -39.96 11.57 -76.24
C LYS A 2 -40.25 12.51 -75.05
N ARG A 3 -40.96 12.06 -74.00
CA ARG A 3 -40.59 11.21 -72.82
C ARG A 3 -39.59 11.86 -71.82
N ARG A 4 -40.12 12.10 -70.61
CA ARG A 4 -39.50 12.04 -69.26
C ARG A 4 -38.63 13.27 -68.89
N THR A 5 -38.68 13.84 -67.68
CA THR A 5 -38.63 13.16 -66.37
C THR A 5 -39.11 14.10 -65.24
N LEU A 6 -39.91 13.57 -64.30
CA LEU A 6 -40.26 14.20 -63.02
C LEU A 6 -39.05 14.13 -62.06
N LEU A 7 -38.64 15.26 -61.49
CA LEU A 7 -37.78 15.30 -60.31
C LEU A 7 -38.68 15.49 -59.07
N GLY A 8 -38.94 14.40 -58.35
CA GLY A 8 -39.47 14.45 -56.99
C GLY A 8 -38.32 14.73 -56.02
N ALA A 9 -38.43 15.78 -55.23
CA ALA A 9 -37.51 16.07 -54.14
C ALA A 9 -37.76 15.08 -52.99
N ALA A 10 -36.86 14.12 -52.81
CA ALA A 10 -36.79 13.31 -51.59
C ALA A 10 -35.87 14.06 -50.60
N VAL A 11 -36.47 14.69 -49.59
CA VAL A 11 -35.75 15.17 -48.41
C VAL A 11 -35.45 13.94 -47.55
N ALA A 12 -34.24 13.41 -47.67
CA ALA A 12 -33.73 12.41 -46.73
C ALA A 12 -33.32 13.13 -45.44
N THR A 13 -34.17 13.09 -44.42
CA THR A 13 -33.76 13.35 -43.04
C THR A 13 -32.76 12.28 -42.61
N LEU A 14 -31.47 12.60 -42.71
CA LEU A 14 -30.41 11.91 -41.99
C LEU A 14 -30.62 12.15 -40.49
N ALA A 15 -31.44 11.32 -39.86
CA ALA A 15 -31.37 11.15 -38.41
C ALA A 15 -29.99 10.57 -38.11
N ALA A 16 -29.05 11.44 -37.72
CA ALA A 16 -27.80 11.01 -37.16
C ALA A 16 -28.12 10.15 -35.94
N CYS A 17 -27.91 8.83 -36.06
CA CYS A 17 -27.83 7.95 -34.91
C CYS A 17 -26.63 8.40 -34.09
N ALA A 18 -26.82 9.35 -33.19
CA ALA A 18 -25.87 9.62 -32.12
C ALA A 18 -25.76 8.32 -31.33
N THR A 19 -24.62 7.64 -31.48
CA THR A 19 -24.26 6.55 -30.59
C THR A 19 -24.33 7.09 -29.16
N PRO A 20 -25.12 6.49 -28.25
CA PRO A 20 -25.18 6.95 -26.87
C PRO A 20 -23.77 6.94 -26.30
N ALA A 21 -23.42 7.99 -25.56
CA ALA A 21 -22.13 8.09 -24.90
C ALA A 21 -21.89 6.81 -24.07
N PRO A 22 -20.66 6.26 -24.05
CA PRO A 22 -20.39 5.04 -23.28
C PRO A 22 -20.76 5.26 -21.82
N GLU A 23 -21.54 4.34 -21.27
CA GLU A 23 -21.95 4.37 -19.86
C GLU A 23 -20.72 4.51 -18.95
N PRO A 24 -20.75 5.40 -17.94
CA PRO A 24 -19.61 5.59 -17.06
C PRO A 24 -19.29 4.28 -16.34
N SER A 25 -17.99 3.97 -16.26
CA SER A 25 -17.52 2.78 -15.54
C SER A 25 -18.07 2.74 -14.11
N ARG A 26 -18.15 1.55 -13.50
CA ARG A 26 -18.56 1.42 -12.10
C ARG A 26 -17.75 2.36 -11.18
N ILE A 27 -16.46 2.49 -11.43
CA ILE A 27 -15.55 3.37 -10.69
C ILE A 27 -15.94 4.84 -10.90
N ALA A 28 -16.19 5.26 -12.15
CA ALA A 28 -16.60 6.64 -12.43
C ALA A 28 -17.91 7.01 -11.74
N ARG A 29 -18.88 6.09 -11.70
CA ARG A 29 -20.15 6.29 -10.97
C ARG A 29 -19.96 6.38 -9.46
N LEU A 30 -19.12 5.51 -8.88
CA LEU A 30 -18.78 5.56 -7.46
C LEU A 30 -18.13 6.92 -7.12
N LEU A 31 -17.13 7.34 -7.88
CA LEU A 31 -16.45 8.63 -7.65
C LEU A 31 -17.43 9.80 -7.80
N ALA A 32 -18.30 9.78 -8.82
CA ALA A 32 -19.29 10.83 -9.04
C ALA A 32 -20.29 10.97 -7.88
N ALA A 33 -20.60 9.86 -7.18
CA ALA A 33 -21.51 9.86 -6.05
C ALA A 33 -20.90 10.42 -4.75
N LEU A 34 -19.57 10.53 -4.66
CA LEU A 34 -18.88 11.07 -3.49
C LEU A 34 -18.75 12.59 -3.56
N SER A 35 -18.94 13.25 -2.41
CA SER A 35 -18.58 14.66 -2.22
C SER A 35 -17.07 14.88 -2.36
N LEU A 36 -16.62 16.13 -2.49
CA LEU A 36 -15.19 16.43 -2.52
C LEU A 36 -14.49 15.97 -1.24
N ASP A 37 -15.09 16.23 -0.08
CA ASP A 37 -14.58 15.79 1.22
C ASP A 37 -14.47 14.28 1.30
N GLN A 38 -15.47 13.54 0.82
CA GLN A 38 -15.42 12.08 0.78
C GLN A 38 -14.36 11.56 -0.18
N ARG A 39 -14.16 12.20 -1.35
CA ARG A 39 -13.07 11.84 -2.26
C ARG A 39 -11.71 12.08 -1.64
N ALA A 40 -11.54 13.16 -0.88
CA ALA A 40 -10.33 13.40 -0.09
C ALA A 40 -10.18 12.32 1.00
N GLY A 41 -11.26 11.98 1.71
CA GLY A 41 -11.29 10.88 2.68
C GLY A 41 -10.84 9.55 2.09
N GLN A 42 -11.24 9.23 0.85
CA GLN A 42 -10.81 8.00 0.16
C GLN A 42 -9.29 7.92 -0.07
N THR A 43 -8.56 9.03 0.06
CA THR A 43 -7.09 9.06 0.02
C THR A 43 -6.42 8.90 1.38
N MET A 44 -7.22 8.80 2.46
CA MET A 44 -6.77 8.71 3.84
C MET A 44 -7.05 7.31 4.41
N ALA A 45 -6.07 6.80 5.16
CA ALA A 45 -6.24 5.69 6.08
C ALA A 45 -5.98 6.20 7.50
N ILE A 46 -6.77 5.72 8.47
CA ILE A 46 -6.62 6.12 9.87
C ILE A 46 -6.40 4.90 10.76
N ALA A 47 -5.71 5.09 11.89
CA ALA A 47 -5.68 4.13 12.98
C ALA A 47 -6.53 4.65 14.16
N PHE A 48 -6.85 3.78 15.11
CA PHE A 48 -7.53 4.19 16.34
C PHE A 48 -7.08 3.35 17.54
N HIS A 49 -7.27 3.91 18.74
CA HIS A 49 -6.83 3.31 19.98
C HIS A 49 -7.86 2.41 20.65
N GLY A 50 -7.37 1.29 21.19
CA GLY A 50 -8.17 0.33 21.95
C GLY A 50 -9.07 -0.59 21.11
N PRO A 51 -9.81 -1.49 21.76
CA PRO A 51 -10.57 -2.55 21.09
C PRO A 51 -11.96 -2.12 20.60
N SER A 52 -12.32 -0.85 20.77
CA SER A 52 -13.69 -0.37 20.53
C SER A 52 -13.73 0.68 19.43
N ILE A 53 -14.67 0.53 18.52
CA ILE A 53 -15.00 1.56 17.53
C ILE A 53 -15.70 2.69 18.27
N THR A 54 -15.07 3.86 18.33
CA THR A 54 -15.63 5.04 19.00
C THR A 54 -16.48 5.85 18.03
N SER A 55 -17.29 6.78 18.56
CA SER A 55 -18.06 7.72 17.74
C SER A 55 -17.18 8.57 16.82
N ALA A 56 -15.94 8.87 17.22
CA ALA A 56 -14.99 9.58 16.38
C ALA A 56 -14.56 8.74 15.16
N VAL A 57 -14.30 7.44 15.35
CA VAL A 57 -13.99 6.51 14.24
C VAL A 57 -15.19 6.39 13.31
N GLU A 58 -16.40 6.27 13.88
CA GLU A 58 -17.62 6.27 13.08
C GLU A 58 -17.80 7.55 12.27
N ASP A 59 -17.55 8.73 12.84
CA ASP A 59 -17.67 10.01 12.12
C ASP A 59 -16.65 10.11 10.97
N MET A 60 -15.41 9.64 11.17
CA MET A 60 -14.42 9.57 10.10
C MET A 60 -14.87 8.68 8.94
N ILE A 61 -15.54 7.56 9.22
CA ILE A 61 -16.08 6.69 8.18
C ILE A 61 -17.31 7.33 7.53
N ARG A 62 -18.31 7.72 8.31
CA ARG A 62 -19.63 8.15 7.82
C ARG A 62 -19.59 9.52 7.15
N THR A 63 -18.93 10.48 7.78
CA THR A 63 -18.95 11.89 7.38
C THR A 63 -17.76 12.21 6.48
N ARG A 64 -16.54 11.81 6.88
CA ARG A 64 -15.32 12.09 6.10
C ARG A 64 -15.08 11.08 4.98
N GLY A 65 -15.71 9.90 5.03
CA GLY A 65 -15.57 8.90 3.98
C GLY A 65 -14.14 8.38 3.85
N VAL A 66 -13.47 8.08 4.97
CA VAL A 66 -12.10 7.54 4.93
C VAL A 66 -12.02 6.28 4.06
N GLY A 67 -10.92 6.12 3.34
CA GLY A 67 -10.70 5.00 2.42
C GLY A 67 -10.23 3.73 3.13
N GLY A 68 -9.60 3.85 4.30
CA GLY A 68 -9.08 2.70 5.02
C GLY A 68 -8.91 2.90 6.52
N ILE A 69 -8.74 1.76 7.19
CA ILE A 69 -8.44 1.64 8.61
C ILE A 69 -7.20 0.76 8.75
N VAL A 70 -6.19 1.22 9.47
CA VAL A 70 -5.01 0.44 9.85
C VAL A 70 -5.23 -0.15 11.23
N LEU A 71 -5.31 -1.48 11.30
CA LEU A 71 -5.53 -2.23 12.53
C LEU A 71 -4.20 -2.48 13.27
N ARG A 72 -4.25 -2.28 14.58
CA ARG A 72 -3.14 -2.46 15.52
C ARG A 72 -3.45 -3.57 16.51
N THR A 73 -2.44 -4.01 17.24
CA THR A 73 -2.54 -5.09 18.24
C THR A 73 -3.64 -4.83 19.29
N GLU A 74 -3.82 -3.57 19.69
CA GLU A 74 -4.82 -3.17 20.68
C GLU A 74 -6.27 -3.20 20.17
N ASN A 75 -6.49 -3.28 18.86
CA ASN A 75 -7.83 -3.33 18.28
C ASN A 75 -8.46 -4.73 18.38
N ALA A 76 -7.63 -5.78 18.39
CA ALA A 76 -8.09 -7.16 18.45
C ALA A 76 -7.06 -8.08 19.14
N PRO A 77 -7.38 -8.70 20.29
CA PRO A 77 -6.45 -9.60 20.98
C PRO A 77 -6.25 -10.97 20.29
N ASP A 78 -7.17 -11.38 19.40
CA ASP A 78 -7.15 -12.66 18.71
C ASP A 78 -7.88 -12.61 17.37
N ALA A 79 -7.77 -13.69 16.58
CA ALA A 79 -8.39 -13.82 15.26
C ALA A 79 -9.92 -13.67 15.28
N SER A 80 -10.59 -14.09 16.35
CA SER A 80 -12.06 -13.99 16.46
C SER A 80 -12.49 -12.55 16.72
N ALA A 81 -11.74 -11.82 17.54
CA ALA A 81 -11.95 -10.39 17.76
C ALA A 81 -11.66 -9.58 16.50
N LEU A 82 -10.62 -9.96 15.74
CA LEU A 82 -10.31 -9.35 14.44
C LEU A 82 -11.50 -9.50 13.46
N ALA A 83 -12.05 -10.70 13.33
CA ALA A 83 -13.20 -10.94 12.46
C ALA A 83 -14.42 -10.08 12.82
N ARG A 84 -14.71 -9.93 14.13
CA ARG A 84 -15.81 -9.09 14.61
C ARG A 84 -15.61 -7.61 14.27
N ILE A 85 -14.44 -7.06 14.60
CA ILE A 85 -14.19 -5.62 14.40
C ILE A 85 -14.13 -5.27 12.91
N CYS A 86 -13.57 -6.14 12.06
CA CYS A 86 -13.58 -5.96 10.61
C CYS A 86 -15.02 -5.96 10.05
N ALA A 87 -15.87 -6.88 10.52
CA ALA A 87 -17.28 -6.93 10.10
C ALA A 87 -18.05 -5.66 10.51
N ASP A 88 -17.83 -5.16 11.72
CA ASP A 88 -18.47 -3.93 12.19
C ASP A 88 -18.03 -2.70 11.39
N LEU A 89 -16.72 -2.55 11.12
CA LEU A 89 -16.19 -1.45 10.30
C LEU A 89 -16.78 -1.46 8.88
N GLN A 90 -16.84 -2.63 8.23
CA GLN A 90 -17.44 -2.74 6.91
C GLN A 90 -18.95 -2.47 6.92
N ARG A 91 -19.66 -2.90 7.98
CA ARG A 91 -21.09 -2.59 8.16
C ARG A 91 -21.32 -1.08 8.27
N ILE A 92 -20.51 -0.37 9.07
CA ILE A 92 -20.59 1.10 9.21
C ILE A 92 -20.39 1.78 7.84
N ALA A 93 -19.37 1.38 7.08
CA ALA A 93 -19.11 1.93 5.74
C ALA A 93 -20.28 1.65 4.76
N ALA A 94 -20.82 0.43 4.76
CA ALA A 94 -21.94 0.05 3.92
C ALA A 94 -23.23 0.83 4.25
N GLU A 95 -23.56 0.98 5.53
CA GLU A 95 -24.69 1.79 5.99
C GLU A 95 -24.55 3.26 5.59
N ALA A 96 -23.32 3.78 5.61
CA ALA A 96 -22.98 5.13 5.17
C ALA A 96 -22.90 5.29 3.65
N LYS A 97 -23.04 4.19 2.88
CA LYS A 97 -22.87 4.16 1.41
C LYS A 97 -21.48 4.62 0.95
N ILE A 98 -20.47 4.43 1.80
CA ILE A 98 -19.07 4.63 1.46
C ILE A 98 -18.54 3.34 0.81
N PRO A 99 -17.60 3.42 -0.16
CA PRO A 99 -16.94 2.24 -0.71
C PRO A 99 -16.36 1.35 0.41
N PRO A 100 -16.26 0.02 0.20
CA PRO A 100 -15.69 -0.88 1.19
C PRO A 100 -14.31 -0.41 1.66
N LEU A 101 -14.09 -0.45 2.96
CA LEU A 101 -12.85 0.02 3.56
C LEU A 101 -11.69 -0.89 3.17
N PHE A 102 -10.53 -0.29 2.92
CA PHE A 102 -9.26 -0.98 3.07
C PHE A 102 -9.01 -1.23 4.55
N LEU A 103 -9.10 -2.49 4.97
CA LEU A 103 -8.74 -2.92 6.32
C LEU A 103 -7.32 -3.47 6.23
N ALA A 104 -6.37 -2.63 6.64
CA ALA A 104 -4.94 -2.86 6.55
C ALA A 104 -4.36 -3.30 7.90
N ILE A 105 -3.27 -4.08 7.88
CA ILE A 105 -2.58 -4.53 9.09
C ILE A 105 -1.10 -4.80 8.79
N ASP A 106 -0.22 -4.66 9.78
CA ASP A 106 1.18 -5.12 9.70
C ASP A 106 1.34 -6.54 10.26
N GLN A 107 0.94 -7.55 9.49
CA GLN A 107 1.16 -8.95 9.87
C GLN A 107 2.35 -9.51 9.08
N GLU A 108 3.56 -9.05 9.41
CA GLU A 108 4.78 -9.46 8.70
C GLU A 108 5.23 -10.87 9.11
N GLY A 109 5.17 -11.19 10.41
CA GLY A 109 5.86 -12.32 11.02
C GLY A 109 7.09 -11.88 11.82
N GLY A 110 7.70 -12.79 12.57
CA GLY A 110 8.81 -12.47 13.46
C GLY A 110 8.41 -11.46 14.55
N SER A 111 9.09 -10.32 14.61
CA SER A 111 8.85 -9.28 15.62
C SER A 111 7.63 -8.39 15.33
N VAL A 112 7.12 -8.39 14.09
CA VAL A 112 5.98 -7.56 13.68
C VAL A 112 4.77 -8.46 13.40
N VAL A 113 3.99 -8.64 14.46
CA VAL A 113 2.78 -9.47 14.50
C VAL A 113 1.73 -8.69 15.27
N ARG A 114 0.58 -8.42 14.64
CA ARG A 114 -0.54 -7.76 15.32
C ARG A 114 -1.47 -8.77 15.96
N ILE A 115 -1.75 -9.88 15.28
CA ILE A 115 -2.58 -10.98 15.79
C ILE A 115 -1.71 -12.21 15.98
N GLY A 116 -1.41 -12.54 17.24
CA GLY A 116 -0.60 -13.71 17.62
C GLY A 116 -1.43 -14.91 18.08
N SER A 117 -2.69 -14.71 18.46
CA SER A 117 -3.59 -15.77 18.95
C SER A 117 -4.65 -16.10 17.90
N GLY A 118 -4.80 -17.39 17.59
CA GLY A 118 -5.74 -17.87 16.56
C GLY A 118 -5.27 -17.68 15.11
N MET A 119 -4.01 -17.28 14.90
CA MET A 119 -3.34 -17.19 13.61
C MET A 119 -1.94 -17.83 13.70
N THR A 120 -1.40 -18.23 12.56
CA THR A 120 -0.04 -18.76 12.47
C THR A 120 0.98 -17.63 12.63
N VAL A 121 1.87 -17.77 13.62
CA VAL A 121 3.01 -16.86 13.80
C VAL A 121 4.23 -17.43 13.07
N PHE A 122 4.58 -16.82 11.95
CA PHE A 122 5.77 -17.21 11.19
C PHE A 122 7.07 -16.66 11.79
N PRO A 123 8.22 -17.32 11.54
CA PRO A 123 9.53 -16.75 11.78
C PRO A 123 9.73 -15.41 11.06
N SER A 124 10.77 -14.67 11.46
CA SER A 124 11.14 -13.42 10.79
C SER A 124 11.53 -13.64 9.32
N GLN A 125 11.51 -12.59 8.51
CA GLN A 125 11.87 -12.68 7.10
C GLN A 125 13.30 -13.17 6.90
N MET A 126 14.22 -12.73 7.76
CA MET A 126 15.61 -13.21 7.75
C MET A 126 15.70 -14.72 8.06
N ALA A 127 14.86 -15.23 8.96
CA ALA A 127 14.81 -16.65 9.29
C ALA A 127 14.22 -17.47 8.13
N LEU A 128 13.15 -16.99 7.48
CA LEU A 128 12.60 -17.61 6.26
C LEU A 128 13.65 -17.65 5.14
N ALA A 129 14.39 -16.56 4.98
CA ALA A 129 15.48 -16.46 4.02
C ALA A 129 16.64 -17.41 4.33
N ALA A 130 16.83 -17.83 5.59
CA ALA A 130 17.91 -18.74 5.99
C ALA A 130 17.56 -20.24 5.80
N THR A 131 16.34 -20.56 5.37
CA THR A 131 15.93 -21.96 5.11
C THR A 131 16.62 -22.54 3.86
N PRO A 132 16.66 -23.89 3.70
CA PRO A 132 17.25 -24.52 2.50
C PRO A 132 16.54 -24.16 1.19
N ASP A 133 15.23 -23.89 1.26
CA ASP A 133 14.43 -23.40 0.13
C ASP A 133 13.68 -22.12 0.55
N PRO A 134 14.35 -20.96 0.49
CA PRO A 134 13.80 -19.72 1.01
C PRO A 134 12.65 -19.18 0.15
N VAL A 135 12.66 -19.45 -1.16
CA VAL A 135 11.56 -19.03 -2.05
C VAL A 135 10.28 -19.75 -1.65
N ALA A 136 10.32 -21.08 -1.51
CA ALA A 136 9.14 -21.84 -1.12
C ALA A 136 8.70 -21.52 0.32
N ALA A 137 9.64 -21.27 1.23
CA ALA A 137 9.31 -20.85 2.60
C ALA A 137 8.55 -19.51 2.63
N VAL A 138 9.05 -18.51 1.90
CA VAL A 138 8.40 -17.18 1.79
C VAL A 138 7.03 -17.27 1.14
N GLN A 139 6.90 -18.04 0.04
CA GLN A 139 5.61 -18.21 -0.64
C GLN A 139 4.56 -18.89 0.26
N ARG A 140 4.95 -19.93 0.99
CA ARG A 140 4.05 -20.61 1.94
C ARG A 140 3.60 -19.68 3.06
N ALA A 141 4.54 -18.95 3.67
CA ALA A 141 4.22 -17.99 4.73
C ALA A 141 3.24 -16.92 4.24
N ALA A 142 3.54 -16.28 3.11
CA ALA A 142 2.67 -15.25 2.52
C ALA A 142 1.27 -15.79 2.17
N THR A 143 1.17 -17.01 1.62
CA THR A 143 -0.12 -17.62 1.26
C THR A 143 -0.97 -17.89 2.51
N ILE A 144 -0.39 -18.50 3.55
CA ILE A 144 -1.10 -18.80 4.80
C ILE A 144 -1.53 -17.50 5.50
N THR A 145 -0.63 -16.52 5.60
CA THR A 145 -0.96 -15.21 6.17
C THR A 145 -2.10 -14.53 5.40
N ALA A 146 -2.09 -14.56 4.07
CA ALA A 146 -3.17 -14.01 3.25
C ALA A 146 -4.52 -14.69 3.52
N ASP A 147 -4.53 -16.02 3.58
CA ASP A 147 -5.75 -16.79 3.83
C ASP A 147 -6.33 -16.54 5.22
N GLU A 148 -5.47 -16.51 6.26
CA GLU A 148 -5.91 -16.25 7.63
C GLU A 148 -6.40 -14.80 7.82
N LEU A 149 -5.69 -13.82 7.25
CA LEU A 149 -6.12 -12.41 7.31
C LEU A 149 -7.45 -12.19 6.59
N ARG A 150 -7.61 -12.80 5.40
CA ARG A 150 -8.87 -12.76 4.64
C ARG A 150 -10.01 -13.40 5.42
N ALA A 151 -9.77 -14.51 6.10
CA ALA A 151 -10.76 -15.12 6.98
C ALA A 151 -11.15 -14.21 8.17
N GLY A 152 -10.20 -13.41 8.66
CA GLY A 152 -10.41 -12.35 9.66
C GLY A 152 -11.03 -11.06 9.12
N GLY A 153 -11.37 -10.98 7.84
CA GLY A 153 -11.97 -9.80 7.21
C GLY A 153 -11.00 -8.67 6.85
N VAL A 154 -9.69 -8.84 7.12
CA VAL A 154 -8.64 -7.96 6.62
C VAL A 154 -8.48 -8.18 5.12
N ASN A 155 -8.23 -7.12 4.36
CA ASN A 155 -8.09 -7.21 2.91
C ASN A 155 -6.79 -6.63 2.36
N TRP A 156 -5.90 -6.14 3.23
CA TRP A 156 -4.59 -5.62 2.85
C TRP A 156 -3.55 -5.88 3.95
N ASN A 157 -2.46 -6.56 3.61
CA ASN A 157 -1.30 -6.68 4.50
C ASN A 157 -0.25 -5.65 4.09
N LEU A 158 0.26 -4.89 5.05
CA LEU A 158 1.34 -3.93 4.86
C LEU A 158 2.69 -4.67 4.90
N ALA A 159 2.85 -5.63 4.00
CA ALA A 159 4.03 -6.48 3.81
C ALA A 159 4.12 -6.88 2.33
N PRO A 160 5.28 -7.25 1.77
CA PRO A 160 6.55 -7.56 2.45
C PRO A 160 7.45 -6.35 2.69
N VAL A 161 8.36 -6.48 3.65
CA VAL A 161 9.51 -5.58 3.77
C VAL A 161 10.50 -5.88 2.63
N ALA A 162 10.82 -4.83 1.87
CA ALA A 162 11.71 -4.83 0.72
C ALA A 162 13.07 -4.17 1.01
N ASP A 163 13.29 -3.71 2.24
CA ASP A 163 14.56 -3.11 2.66
C ASP A 163 15.70 -4.14 2.65
N VAL A 164 16.90 -3.70 2.24
CA VAL A 164 18.13 -4.50 2.31
C VAL A 164 18.89 -4.15 3.58
N ASN A 165 18.95 -5.06 4.55
CA ASN A 165 19.58 -4.82 5.85
C ASN A 165 21.10 -4.87 5.76
N ASN A 166 21.70 -3.84 5.18
CA ASN A 166 23.13 -3.72 4.91
C ASN A 166 23.91 -2.94 6.00
N GLU A 167 23.19 -2.36 6.98
CA GLU A 167 23.74 -1.80 8.22
C GLU A 167 23.46 -2.76 9.39
N PRO A 168 24.47 -3.46 9.95
CA PRO A 168 24.28 -4.43 11.03
C PRO A 168 23.66 -3.84 12.30
N LEU A 169 23.85 -2.54 12.56
CA LEU A 169 23.30 -1.84 13.73
C LEU A 169 21.95 -1.18 13.46
N ASN A 170 21.31 -1.46 12.32
CA ASN A 170 20.00 -0.90 12.00
C ASN A 170 18.96 -1.30 13.07
N PRO A 171 18.38 -0.33 13.81
CA PRO A 171 17.53 -0.63 14.96
C PRO A 171 16.11 -1.04 14.58
N ILE A 172 15.68 -0.80 13.33
CA ILE A 172 14.28 -0.93 12.92
C ILE A 172 14.03 -2.10 11.98
N ILE A 173 14.90 -2.28 10.98
CA ILE A 173 14.72 -3.29 9.94
C ILE A 173 15.22 -4.63 10.45
N GLY A 174 16.52 -4.75 10.73
CA GLY A 174 17.13 -5.94 11.30
C GLY A 174 16.61 -7.24 10.65
N ASN A 175 15.99 -8.09 11.49
CA ASN A 175 15.46 -9.38 11.05
C ASN A 175 14.13 -9.33 10.26
N ARG A 176 13.52 -8.16 10.10
CA ARG A 176 12.36 -7.92 9.23
C ARG A 176 12.73 -7.91 7.75
N SER A 177 14.00 -7.67 7.42
CA SER A 177 14.51 -7.85 6.05
C SER A 177 14.80 -9.32 5.78
N TYR A 178 14.73 -9.71 4.50
CA TYR A 178 15.21 -11.01 4.04
C TYR A 178 16.75 -11.16 4.09
N GLY A 179 17.50 -10.06 4.26
CA GLY A 179 18.95 -10.10 4.42
C GLY A 179 19.67 -8.85 3.90
N SER A 180 20.99 -8.96 3.74
CA SER A 180 21.88 -7.86 3.33
C SER A 180 22.27 -7.89 1.84
N ASP A 181 21.92 -8.94 1.10
CA ASP A 181 22.22 -9.06 -0.33
C ASP A 181 21.03 -8.57 -1.18
N PRO A 182 21.20 -7.52 -2.00
CA PRO A 182 20.10 -6.92 -2.77
C PRO A 182 19.42 -7.89 -3.73
N GLN A 183 20.17 -8.81 -4.33
CA GLN A 183 19.62 -9.77 -5.30
C GLN A 183 18.77 -10.82 -4.60
N ARG A 184 19.27 -11.37 -3.49
CA ARG A 184 18.53 -12.30 -2.64
C ARG A 184 17.25 -11.67 -2.11
N VAL A 185 17.32 -10.44 -1.59
CA VAL A 185 16.14 -9.70 -1.13
C VAL A 185 15.16 -9.49 -2.27
N SER A 186 15.62 -9.08 -3.46
CA SER A 186 14.77 -8.88 -4.65
C SER A 186 14.01 -10.16 -5.04
N ILE A 187 14.69 -11.31 -5.04
CA ILE A 187 14.07 -12.61 -5.36
C ILE A 187 12.95 -12.93 -4.36
N LEU A 188 13.22 -12.77 -3.06
CA LEU A 188 12.29 -13.12 -2.00
C LEU A 188 11.11 -12.16 -1.88
N VAL A 189 11.34 -10.85 -2.06
CA VAL A 189 10.27 -9.85 -2.17
C VAL A 189 9.35 -10.18 -3.35
N GLY A 190 9.91 -10.46 -4.53
CA GLY A 190 9.13 -10.87 -5.69
C GLY A 190 8.34 -12.16 -5.45
N ALA A 191 8.91 -13.12 -4.71
CA ALA A 191 8.24 -14.36 -4.34
C ALA A 191 7.04 -14.12 -3.41
N ALA A 192 7.20 -13.28 -2.39
CA ALA A 192 6.12 -12.88 -1.49
C ALA A 192 4.99 -12.16 -2.24
N VAL A 193 5.32 -11.18 -3.09
CA VAL A 193 4.34 -10.44 -3.90
C VAL A 193 3.52 -11.38 -4.78
N ARG A 194 4.19 -12.31 -5.50
CA ARG A 194 3.49 -13.30 -6.33
C ARG A 194 2.61 -14.24 -5.52
N ALA A 195 3.01 -14.61 -4.30
CA ALA A 195 2.20 -15.46 -3.42
C ALA A 195 0.93 -14.73 -2.95
N TYR A 196 1.04 -13.48 -2.49
CA TYR A 196 -0.12 -12.66 -2.15
C TYR A 196 -1.07 -12.49 -3.35
N ALA A 197 -0.52 -12.21 -4.54
CA ALA A 197 -1.30 -12.11 -5.76
C ALA A 197 -2.02 -13.43 -6.12
N ALA A 198 -1.34 -14.58 -6.01
CA ALA A 198 -1.94 -15.89 -6.25
C ALA A 198 -3.04 -16.24 -5.24
N ALA A 199 -2.95 -15.73 -4.00
CA ALA A 199 -3.99 -15.83 -2.99
C ALA A 199 -5.13 -14.80 -3.16
N GLY A 200 -5.04 -13.91 -4.17
CA GLY A 200 -6.03 -12.86 -4.40
C GLY A 200 -6.06 -11.80 -3.29
N PHE A 201 -4.93 -11.52 -2.65
CA PHE A 201 -4.82 -10.67 -1.47
C PHE A 201 -3.89 -9.47 -1.70
N LEU A 202 -4.25 -8.29 -1.15
CA LEU A 202 -3.44 -7.09 -1.34
C LEU A 202 -2.23 -7.08 -0.40
N CYS A 203 -1.10 -6.67 -0.96
CA CYS A 203 0.17 -6.55 -0.26
C CYS A 203 0.79 -5.16 -0.50
N CYS A 204 1.78 -4.78 0.29
CA CYS A 204 2.45 -3.47 0.18
C CYS A 204 3.96 -3.63 0.38
N ALA A 205 4.76 -3.36 -0.66
CA ALA A 205 6.21 -3.36 -0.52
C ALA A 205 6.67 -2.08 0.21
N LYS A 206 7.54 -2.23 1.22
CA LYS A 206 7.97 -1.13 2.10
C LYS A 206 9.44 -1.27 2.54
N HIS A 207 10.18 -0.22 2.91
CA HIS A 207 9.74 1.18 3.03
C HIS A 207 10.52 2.01 2.00
N PHE A 208 9.85 2.44 0.93
CA PHE A 208 10.48 3.11 -0.22
C PHE A 208 11.07 4.47 0.18
N PRO A 209 12.30 4.82 -0.25
CA PRO A 209 13.14 4.15 -1.26
C PRO A 209 14.14 3.12 -0.70
N GLY A 210 14.08 2.77 0.59
CA GLY A 210 14.94 1.79 1.25
C GLY A 210 15.47 2.30 2.59
N HIS A 211 15.04 1.66 3.68
CA HIS A 211 15.35 1.99 5.08
C HIS A 211 16.53 1.19 5.65
N GLY A 212 17.01 0.17 4.93
CA GLY A 212 17.95 -0.82 5.48
C GLY A 212 19.35 -0.32 5.83
N ALA A 213 19.72 0.89 5.40
CA ALA A 213 20.99 1.55 5.74
C ALA A 213 20.86 2.58 6.89
N ALA A 214 19.66 2.76 7.46
CA ALA A 214 19.44 3.72 8.53
C ALA A 214 20.15 3.32 9.83
N THR A 215 20.83 4.28 10.45
CA THR A 215 21.48 4.15 11.77
C THR A 215 20.66 4.80 12.90
N VAL A 216 19.59 5.52 12.55
CA VAL A 216 18.68 6.20 13.48
C VAL A 216 17.29 5.59 13.34
N ASP A 217 16.58 5.48 14.47
CA ASP A 217 15.19 5.03 14.49
C ASP A 217 14.23 6.13 14.00
N SER A 218 13.48 5.87 12.91
CA SER A 218 12.43 6.77 12.37
C SER A 218 11.28 7.06 13.33
N HIS A 219 11.11 6.28 14.40
CA HIS A 219 10.13 6.60 15.44
C HIS A 219 10.64 7.69 16.40
N VAL A 220 11.95 7.95 16.42
CA VAL A 220 12.62 8.89 17.35
C VAL A 220 13.16 10.13 16.63
N GLY A 221 13.55 10.01 15.36
CA GLY A 221 13.97 11.14 14.52
C GLY A 221 14.10 10.75 13.05
N LEU A 222 14.25 11.71 12.13
CA LEU A 222 14.35 11.42 10.69
C LEU A 222 15.68 10.73 10.34
N PRO A 223 15.68 9.45 9.92
CA PRO A 223 16.90 8.79 9.51
C PRO A 223 17.38 9.36 8.18
N ILE A 224 18.69 9.55 8.08
CA ILE A 224 19.35 10.07 6.89
C ILE A 224 20.06 8.92 6.18
N ILE A 225 19.71 8.70 4.92
CA ILE A 225 20.41 7.77 4.03
C ILE A 225 21.39 8.57 3.18
N ASP A 226 22.58 8.81 3.73
CA ASP A 226 23.63 9.63 3.12
C ASP A 226 24.57 8.79 2.23
N VAL A 227 24.03 8.36 1.08
CA VAL A 227 24.77 7.63 0.05
C VAL A 227 24.49 8.22 -1.32
N ASP A 228 25.39 7.97 -2.28
CA ASP A 228 25.19 8.46 -3.64
C ASP A 228 24.06 7.72 -4.39
N ARG A 229 23.62 8.31 -5.50
CA ARG A 229 22.54 7.74 -6.34
C ARG A 229 22.91 6.37 -6.91
N ALA A 230 24.18 6.15 -7.26
CA ALA A 230 24.64 4.89 -7.83
C ALA A 230 24.56 3.74 -6.81
N ARG A 231 24.77 4.04 -5.52
CA ARG A 231 24.56 3.11 -4.41
C ARG A 231 23.07 2.75 -4.29
N LEU A 232 22.18 3.74 -4.26
CA LEU A 232 20.73 3.52 -4.20
C LEU A 232 20.23 2.62 -5.32
N ASP A 233 20.68 2.86 -6.56
CA ASP A 233 20.30 2.04 -7.72
C ASP A 233 20.83 0.60 -7.62
N ARG A 234 21.98 0.38 -6.96
CA ARG A 234 22.61 -0.94 -6.83
C ARG A 234 22.10 -1.74 -5.64
N VAL A 235 21.61 -1.10 -4.58
CA VAL A 235 21.29 -1.78 -3.32
C VAL A 235 19.88 -1.54 -2.80
N GLU A 236 19.46 -0.30 -2.64
CA GLU A 236 18.16 0.02 -2.01
C GLU A 236 16.99 -0.15 -2.98
N LEU A 237 17.13 0.25 -4.24
CA LEU A 237 16.06 0.20 -5.25
C LEU A 237 15.80 -1.17 -5.94
N PRO A 238 16.76 -2.10 -6.08
CA PRO A 238 16.50 -3.38 -6.74
C PRO A 238 15.30 -4.18 -6.20
N PRO A 239 15.08 -4.30 -4.87
CA PRO A 239 13.91 -5.02 -4.36
C PRO A 239 12.58 -4.38 -4.74
N PHE A 240 12.51 -3.05 -4.82
CA PHE A 240 11.31 -2.35 -5.28
C PHE A 240 11.08 -2.54 -6.79
N ARG A 241 12.15 -2.53 -7.61
CA ARG A 241 12.06 -2.90 -9.03
C ARG A 241 11.51 -4.32 -9.20
N ALA A 242 11.97 -5.26 -8.38
CA ALA A 242 11.48 -6.64 -8.38
C ALA A 242 10.02 -6.74 -7.91
N ALA A 243 9.60 -5.97 -6.91
CA ALA A 243 8.21 -5.90 -6.47
C ALA A 243 7.28 -5.36 -7.57
N ILE A 244 7.69 -4.29 -8.26
CA ILE A 244 6.95 -3.71 -9.40
C ILE A 244 6.85 -4.72 -10.54
N ALA A 245 7.95 -5.36 -10.91
CA ALA A 245 7.95 -6.40 -11.95
C ALA A 245 7.09 -7.62 -11.58
N ALA A 246 6.96 -7.91 -10.28
CA ALA A 246 6.07 -8.95 -9.76
C ALA A 246 4.59 -8.52 -9.67
N GLY A 247 4.26 -7.26 -9.96
CA GLY A 247 2.90 -6.75 -9.97
C GLY A 247 2.37 -6.33 -8.58
N VAL A 248 3.25 -5.83 -7.69
CA VAL A 248 2.82 -5.35 -6.37
C VAL A 248 1.71 -4.28 -6.51
N PRO A 249 0.61 -4.37 -5.74
CA PRO A 249 -0.50 -3.42 -5.89
C PRO A 249 -0.24 -2.11 -5.13
N ALA A 250 0.62 -2.13 -4.12
CA ALA A 250 0.93 -0.95 -3.32
C ALA A 250 2.41 -0.85 -2.92
N ILE A 251 2.91 0.38 -2.76
CA ILE A 251 4.23 0.69 -2.22
C ILE A 251 4.08 1.76 -1.14
N MET A 252 4.71 1.52 0.01
CA MET A 252 4.74 2.46 1.13
C MET A 252 5.99 3.33 1.08
N LEU A 253 5.84 4.65 1.19
CA LEU A 253 6.93 5.60 1.27
C LEU A 253 7.32 5.90 2.71
N ALA A 254 8.61 5.75 3.02
CA ALA A 254 9.17 5.95 4.35
C ALA A 254 9.38 7.44 4.70
N HIS A 255 9.48 7.73 5.98
CA HIS A 255 9.93 9.03 6.51
C HIS A 255 11.45 9.07 6.65
N LEU A 256 12.15 9.13 5.50
CA LEU A 256 13.62 9.12 5.39
C LEU A 256 14.11 10.36 4.65
N ILE A 257 15.22 10.96 5.11
CA ILE A 257 15.92 11.99 4.35
C ILE A 257 16.93 11.28 3.42
N VAL A 258 16.87 11.55 2.13
CA VAL A 258 17.75 10.92 1.13
C VAL A 258 18.32 11.99 0.21
N PRO A 259 19.44 12.66 0.60
CA PRO A 259 19.95 13.83 -0.11
C PRO A 259 20.25 13.60 -1.59
N ALA A 260 20.67 12.38 -1.96
CA ALA A 260 20.94 12.02 -3.35
C ALA A 260 19.67 11.93 -4.24
N LEU A 261 18.48 11.87 -3.65
CA LEU A 261 17.20 11.85 -4.37
C LEU A 261 16.39 13.14 -4.17
N GLU A 262 16.48 13.74 -2.98
CA GLU A 262 15.81 14.99 -2.61
C GLU A 262 16.85 15.97 -2.03
N PRO A 263 17.25 17.00 -2.80
CA PRO A 263 18.24 17.97 -2.33
C PRO A 263 17.68 18.96 -1.31
N THR A 264 16.35 19.04 -1.13
CA THR A 264 15.73 19.93 -0.13
C THR A 264 16.05 19.43 1.28
N PRO A 265 16.81 20.20 2.10
CA PRO A 265 17.20 19.75 3.43
C PRO A 265 15.99 19.45 4.31
N GLY A 266 16.02 18.30 5.00
CA GLY A 266 14.98 17.92 5.94
C GLY A 266 13.67 17.41 5.32
N LEU A 267 13.50 17.44 3.99
CA LEU A 267 12.28 16.94 3.35
C LEU A 267 12.33 15.40 3.23
N PRO A 268 11.41 14.66 3.89
CA PRO A 268 11.41 13.20 3.85
C PRO A 268 10.87 12.67 2.53
N ALA A 269 11.26 11.43 2.20
CA ALA A 269 10.87 10.72 1.00
C ALA A 269 9.36 10.65 0.77
N SER A 270 8.58 10.42 1.83
CA SER A 270 7.11 10.41 1.79
C SER A 270 6.47 11.72 1.34
N LEU A 271 7.15 12.86 1.53
CA LEU A 271 6.66 14.20 1.18
C LEU A 271 7.35 14.76 -0.07
N SER A 272 8.36 14.08 -0.61
CA SER A 272 9.11 14.51 -1.78
C SER A 272 8.38 14.16 -3.08
N ARG A 273 8.04 15.16 -3.88
CA ARG A 273 7.54 14.97 -5.26
C ARG A 273 8.58 14.26 -6.14
N ARG A 274 9.87 14.56 -5.96
CA ARG A 274 10.96 13.92 -6.73
C ARG A 274 10.99 12.42 -6.49
N ILE A 275 10.77 11.99 -5.25
CA ILE A 275 10.78 10.57 -4.90
C ILE A 275 9.43 9.92 -5.24
N ALA A 276 8.32 10.49 -4.79
CA ALA A 276 6.99 9.89 -4.95
C ALA A 276 6.46 9.93 -6.39
N THR A 277 6.80 10.95 -7.16
CA THR A 277 6.32 11.12 -8.55
C THR A 277 7.42 10.85 -9.56
N ASP A 278 8.51 11.60 -9.52
CA ASP A 278 9.50 11.52 -10.60
C ASP A 278 10.24 10.16 -10.58
N LEU A 279 10.72 9.71 -9.42
CA LEU A 279 11.34 8.39 -9.29
C LEU A 279 10.30 7.25 -9.35
N LEU A 280 9.36 7.21 -8.39
CA LEU A 280 8.47 6.06 -8.26
C LEU A 280 7.49 5.90 -9.43
N ARG A 281 6.79 6.97 -9.83
CA ARG A 281 5.78 6.89 -10.91
C ARG A 281 6.40 6.91 -12.30
N ARG A 282 7.37 7.80 -12.55
CA ARG A 282 7.93 7.98 -13.90
C ARG A 282 9.09 7.04 -14.17
N ASP A 283 10.16 7.11 -13.39
CA ASP A 283 11.39 6.34 -13.67
C ASP A 283 11.19 4.83 -13.43
N LEU A 284 10.50 4.45 -12.34
CA LEU A 284 10.23 3.05 -12.01
C LEU A 284 8.91 2.52 -12.61
N GLY A 285 8.07 3.40 -13.16
CA GLY A 285 6.84 3.02 -13.85
C GLY A 285 5.74 2.44 -12.93
N PHE A 286 5.78 2.71 -11.62
CA PHE A 286 4.80 2.15 -10.68
C PHE A 286 3.43 2.82 -10.85
N ALA A 287 2.39 2.04 -11.17
CA ALA A 287 1.03 2.52 -11.39
C ALA A 287 0.03 2.18 -10.27
N GLY A 288 0.47 1.46 -9.22
CA GLY A 288 -0.39 1.03 -8.11
C GLY A 288 -0.66 2.10 -7.04
N ILE A 289 -1.04 1.71 -5.84
CA ILE A 289 -1.30 2.63 -4.72
C ILE A 289 0.04 3.04 -4.09
N ALA A 290 0.29 4.35 -3.98
CA ALA A 290 1.39 4.88 -3.18
C ALA A 290 0.78 5.37 -1.86
N ILE A 291 1.23 4.81 -0.74
CA ILE A 291 0.78 5.16 0.61
C ILE A 291 1.98 5.65 1.42
N THR A 292 1.79 6.58 2.34
CA THR A 292 2.87 6.96 3.26
C THR A 292 3.01 5.93 4.37
N ASP A 293 4.16 5.91 5.03
CA ASP A 293 4.24 5.41 6.41
C ASP A 293 3.38 6.28 7.34
N ASP A 294 3.29 5.89 8.61
CA ASP A 294 2.41 6.56 9.58
C ASP A 294 2.83 8.03 9.83
N LEU A 295 1.91 8.95 9.48
CA LEU A 295 2.14 10.39 9.60
C LEU A 295 2.23 10.86 11.06
N GLU A 296 1.80 10.06 12.04
CA GLU A 296 1.97 10.33 13.47
C GLU A 296 3.36 9.93 14.01
N MET A 297 4.22 9.31 13.18
CA MET A 297 5.59 8.98 13.59
C MET A 297 6.37 10.24 13.97
N GLY A 298 7.17 10.15 15.05
CA GLY A 298 7.97 11.25 15.57
C GLY A 298 8.88 11.92 14.53
N ALA A 299 9.29 11.19 13.50
CA ALA A 299 9.99 11.70 12.32
C ALA A 299 9.31 12.93 11.67
N LEU A 300 7.98 13.01 11.62
CA LEU A 300 7.28 14.14 11.00
C LEU A 300 6.88 15.24 11.99
N ALA A 301 7.01 15.00 13.30
CA ALA A 301 6.52 15.93 14.32
C ALA A 301 7.15 17.34 14.26
N THR A 302 8.26 17.52 13.54
CA THR A 302 9.01 18.78 13.43
C THR A 302 8.93 19.43 12.04
N ILE A 303 8.20 18.84 11.09
CA ILE A 303 8.13 19.35 9.70
C ILE A 303 6.97 20.35 9.58
N GLY A 304 7.30 21.59 9.20
CA GLY A 304 6.31 22.65 8.99
C GLY A 304 6.11 23.58 10.20
N GLU A 305 6.80 23.33 11.32
CA GLU A 305 6.99 24.33 12.38
C GLU A 305 8.09 25.31 11.92
N ALA A 306 7.70 26.32 11.15
CA ALA A 306 8.51 27.49 10.81
C ALA A 306 7.92 28.74 11.46
#